data_AF-A0A956ZHQ5-F1
#
_entry.id   AF-A0A956ZHQ5-F1
#
_cell.length_a   1.000
_cell.length_b   1.000
_cell.length_c   1.000
_cell.angle_alpha   90.00
_cell.angle_beta   90.00
_cell.angle_gamma   90.00
#
_symmetry.space_group_name_H-M   'P 1'
#
loop_
_entity.id
_entity.type
_entity.pdbx_description
1 polymer ?
#
loop_
_entity_poly.entity_id
_entity_poly.type
_entity_poly.pdbx_seq_one_letter_code
_entity_poly.pdbx_strand_id
1 'polypeptide(L)' 'MNVAVLGASGYVGSHLVPALVAAGHHVRAASRRPEFLEAR' A
#
# COMPACT_ATOMS: atom_id res chain seq x y z
N MET A 1 5.96 -10.71 7.36
CA MET A 1 4.71 -11.34 6.88
C MET A 1 4.41 -10.82 5.47
N ASN A 2 3.67 -11.59 4.65
CA ASN A 2 3.16 -11.12 3.36
C ASN A 2 1.77 -10.49 3.56
N VAL A 3 1.59 -9.22 3.18
CA VAL A 3 0.34 -8.47 3.38
C VAL A 3 -0.13 -7.88 2.06
N ALA A 4 -1.39 -8.10 1.70
CA ALA A 4 -2.03 -7.45 0.56
C ALA A 4 -2.92 -6.31 1.03
N VAL A 5 -2.71 -5.10 0.50
CA VAL A 5 -3.51 -3.92 0.83
C VAL A 5 -4.33 -3.52 -0.38
N LEU A 6 -5.65 -3.69 -0.27
CA LEU A 6 -6.61 -3.23 -1.27
C LEU A 6 -6.97 -1.76 -1.00
N GLY A 7 -7.12 -0.97 -2.06
CA GLY A 7 -7.37 0.46 -1.92
C GLY A 7 -6.13 1.21 -1.39
N ALA A 8 -4.93 0.75 -1.73
CA ALA A 8 -3.66 1.33 -1.27
C ALA A 8 -3.48 2.81 -1.66
N SER A 9 -4.17 3.28 -2.70
CA SER A 9 -4.19 4.69 -3.11
C SER A 9 -5.19 5.55 -2.32
N GLY A 10 -6.03 4.96 -1.46
CA GLY A 10 -7.02 5.66 -0.66
C GLY A 10 -6.43 6.31 0.59
N TYR A 11 -7.25 7.04 1.35
CA TYR A 11 -6.80 7.77 2.54
C TYR A 11 -6.09 6.87 3.56
N VAL A 12 -6.70 5.74 3.92
CA VAL A 12 -6.07 4.81 4.88
C VAL A 12 -4.89 4.07 4.24
N GLY A 13 -5.09 3.55 3.02
CA GLY A 13 -4.07 2.76 2.32
C GLY A 13 -2.75 3.50 2.14
N SER A 14 -2.82 4.81 1.85
CA SER A 14 -1.65 5.65 1.59
C SER A 14 -0.76 5.91 2.82
N HIS A 15 -1.31 5.71 4.03
CA HIS A 15 -0.58 5.77 5.30
C HIS A 15 -0.24 4.37 5.83
N LEU A 16 -1.15 3.42 5.62
CA LEU A 16 -0.99 2.04 6.09
C LEU A 16 0.16 1.31 5.38
N VAL A 17 0.30 1.47 4.06
CA VAL A 17 1.37 0.80 3.30
C VAL A 17 2.77 1.19 3.82
N PRO A 18 3.13 2.49 3.94
CA PRO A 18 4.40 2.88 4.55
C PRO A 18 4.60 2.34 5.97
N ALA A 19 3.55 2.35 6.80
CA ALA A 19 3.64 1.84 8.17
C ALA A 19 3.93 0.33 8.23
N LEU A 20 3.29 -0.47 7.37
CA LEU A 20 3.52 -1.91 7.29
C LEU A 20 4.92 -2.23 6.74
N VAL A 21 5.40 -1.46 5.77
CA VAL A 21 6.78 -1.59 5.24
C VAL A 21 7.79 -1.23 6.33
N ALA A 22 7.58 -0.13 7.06
CA ALA A 22 8.45 0.27 8.18
C ALA A 22 8.48 -0.77 9.31
N ALA A 23 7.39 -1.51 9.51
CA ALA A 23 7.32 -2.64 10.43
C ALA A 23 7.99 -3.93 9.90
N GLY A 24 8.64 -3.90 8.73
CA GLY A 24 9.36 -5.03 8.15
C GLY A 24 8.47 -6.06 7.46
N HIS A 25 7.25 -5.68 7.06
CA HIS A 25 6.38 -6.56 6.28
C HIS A 25 6.64 -6.43 4.77
N HIS A 26 6.43 -7.53 4.05
CA HIS A 26 6.45 -7.52 2.59
C HIS A 26 5.03 -7.23 2.08
N VAL A 27 4.85 -6.05 1.49
CA VAL A 27 3.53 -5.50 1.18
C VAL A 27 3.28 -5.51 -0.33
N ARG A 28 2.11 -6.02 -0.73
CA ARG A 28 1.57 -5.86 -2.09
C ARG A 28 0.43 -4.86 -2.05
N ALA A 29 0.65 -3.69 -2.63
CA ALA A 29 -0.36 -2.64 -2.77
C ALA A 29 -1.20 -2.88 -4.04
N ALA A 30 -2.52 -2.81 -3.92
CA ALA A 30 -3.44 -2.86 -5.05
C ALA A 30 -4.43 -1.70 -4.97
N SER A 31 -4.74 -1.11 -6.12
CA SER A 31 -5.76 -0.08 -6.25
C SER A 31 -6.48 -0.26 -7.58
N ARG A 32 -7.65 0.36 -7.73
CA ARG A 32 -8.40 0.39 -9.00
C ARG A 32 -7.72 1.25 -10.07
N ARG A 33 -6.83 2.15 -9.65
CA ARG A 33 -6.15 3.15 -10.46
C ARG A 33 -4.65 3.08 -10.15
N PRO A 34 -3.92 2.11 -10.75
CA PRO A 34 -2.52 1.83 -10.43
C PRO A 34 -1.60 3.03 -10.65
N GLU A 35 -1.97 3.99 -11.51
CA GLU A 35 -1.23 5.24 -11.73
C GLU A 35 -1.00 6.05 -10.45
N PHE A 36 -1.88 5.94 -9.43
CA PHE A 36 -1.69 6.59 -8.14
C PHE A 36 -0.70 5.87 -7.22
N LEU A 37 -0.31 4.64 -7.54
CA LEU A 37 0.70 3.88 -6.81
C LEU A 37 2.10 4.12 -7.37
N GLU A 38 2.23 4.35 -8.69
CA GLU A 38 3.52 4.58 -9.36
C GLU A 38 4.18 5.91 -8.98
N ALA A 39 3.38 6.89 -8.53
CA ALA A 39 3.86 8.22 -8.15
C ALA A 39 4.50 8.27 -6.74
N ARG A 40 4.67 7.14 -6.05
CA ARG A 40 5.04 7.10 -4.62
C ARG A 40 6.08 6.04 -4.28
#